data_AF-A0A2G5I5A8-F1
#
_entry.id   AF-A0A2G5I5A8-F1
#
_cell.length_a   1.000
_cell.length_b   1.000
_cell.length_c   1.000
_cell.angle_alpha   90.00
_cell.angle_beta   90.00
_cell.angle_gamma   90.00
#
_symmetry.space_group_name_H-M   'P 1'
#
loop_
_entity.id
_entity.type
_entity.pdbx_description
1 polymer ?
#
loop_
_entity_poly.entity_id
_entity_poly.type
_entity_poly.pdbx_seq_one_letter_code
_entity_poly.pdbx_strand_id
1 'polypeptide(L)'
;MAYKSFQLPDQRTAARMRFSILSINAAIASLASATAVDLTKRDTPLEVKLTATGNSKVNVAVTNTGATEYNLFYKGSFLDAETPVDKLSVSGTAAKAEFKGALLRMKTTDLSEDAFLAIAPGQTIESEVEIAELYDVEASDTYTVQAAGLLRYAEAGSTVLTDDTLAYSSNTVDLEIDGEAAQRVAYAIASPESLEKRTVLSTSTCSSTQLSQLRSALSSCQSLANAAATAATSGSASKFQEYFKTTSTSVRSTVAARLRAVASDCGSTISGRTTSYCTDVYGYCSSNVLAYTLPAYNYIAYCGIFYSGLPALSGTCHGQDRATTVLQ
;
A
#
# COMPACT_ATOMS: atom_id res chain seq x y z
N MET A 1 -3.33 -55.93 -42.83
CA MET A 1 -3.34 -54.53 -43.29
C MET A 1 -4.72 -53.96 -43.01
N ALA A 2 -4.97 -52.82 -42.40
CA ALA A 2 -4.20 -51.76 -41.75
C ALA A 2 -5.26 -50.97 -40.95
N TYR A 3 -4.84 -50.36 -39.85
CA TYR A 3 -5.66 -49.80 -38.77
C TYR A 3 -6.71 -48.77 -39.23
N LYS A 4 -7.92 -48.88 -38.64
CA LYS A 4 -8.93 -47.83 -38.56
C LYS A 4 -8.38 -46.65 -37.76
N SER A 5 -8.59 -45.45 -38.30
CA SER A 5 -8.28 -44.16 -37.71
C SER A 5 -8.91 -43.97 -36.34
N PHE A 6 -8.08 -43.62 -35.37
CA PHE A 6 -8.45 -43.15 -34.04
C PHE A 6 -8.47 -41.62 -34.09
N GLN A 7 -9.64 -41.01 -33.90
CA GLN A 7 -9.78 -39.56 -33.80
C GLN A 7 -10.64 -39.25 -32.57
N LEU A 8 -10.00 -38.63 -31.58
CA LEU A 8 -10.53 -38.30 -30.27
C LEU A 8 -11.62 -37.20 -30.38
N PRO A 9 -12.64 -37.21 -29.51
CA PRO A 9 -13.69 -36.22 -29.52
C PRO A 9 -13.26 -34.87 -28.94
N ASP A 10 -13.83 -33.85 -29.58
CA ASP A 10 -13.86 -32.42 -29.28
C ASP A 10 -14.21 -32.11 -27.81
N GLN A 11 -13.40 -31.28 -27.15
CA GLN A 11 -13.64 -30.75 -25.80
C GLN A 11 -13.67 -29.22 -25.88
N ARG A 12 -14.71 -28.67 -26.50
CA ARG A 12 -15.10 -27.26 -26.31
C ARG A 12 -15.93 -27.11 -25.05
N THR A 13 -15.28 -26.95 -23.90
CA THR A 13 -15.86 -26.19 -22.76
C THR A 13 -14.76 -25.76 -21.79
N ALA A 14 -13.97 -24.75 -22.16
CA ALA A 14 -13.11 -24.07 -21.21
C ALA A 14 -13.99 -23.12 -20.36
N ALA A 15 -14.37 -23.59 -19.17
CA ALA A 15 -14.99 -22.78 -18.14
C ALA A 15 -14.07 -21.58 -17.82
N ARG A 16 -14.62 -20.36 -17.89
CA ARG A 16 -13.98 -19.14 -17.38
C ARG A 16 -13.86 -19.25 -15.86
N MET A 17 -12.73 -19.74 -15.37
CA MET A 17 -12.40 -19.72 -13.95
C MET A 17 -12.05 -18.27 -13.57
N ARG A 18 -12.97 -17.59 -12.88
CA ARG A 18 -12.72 -16.31 -12.21
C ARG A 18 -11.86 -16.61 -10.98
N PHE A 19 -10.60 -16.19 -10.99
CA PHE A 19 -9.73 -16.25 -9.82
C PHE A 19 -10.14 -15.12 -8.87
N SER A 20 -10.96 -15.43 -7.87
CA SER A 20 -11.17 -14.56 -6.71
C SER A 20 -9.88 -14.53 -5.89
N ILE A 21 -9.32 -13.33 -5.72
CA ILE A 21 -8.19 -13.07 -4.83
C ILE A 21 -8.72 -13.20 -3.41
N LEU A 22 -8.50 -14.34 -2.76
CA LEU A 22 -8.70 -14.46 -1.32
C LEU A 22 -7.57 -13.72 -0.60
N SER A 23 -7.87 -12.52 -0.13
CA SER A 23 -7.12 -11.87 0.94
C SER A 23 -7.27 -12.71 2.21
N ILE A 24 -6.18 -13.34 2.66
CA ILE A 24 -6.16 -14.06 3.95
C ILE A 24 -6.11 -13.00 5.05
N ASN A 25 -7.29 -12.61 5.54
CA ASN A 25 -7.42 -12.01 6.86
C ASN A 25 -7.61 -13.15 7.85
N ALA A 26 -6.87 -13.12 8.96
CA ALA A 26 -7.23 -13.90 10.13
C ALA A 26 -8.60 -13.38 10.62
N ALA A 27 -9.68 -14.06 10.25
CA ALA A 27 -11.01 -13.78 10.76
C ALA A 27 -11.07 -14.25 12.22
N ILE A 28 -10.96 -13.30 13.15
CA ILE A 28 -11.44 -13.50 14.52
C ILE A 28 -12.94 -13.25 14.47
N ALA A 29 -13.73 -14.32 14.38
CA ALA A 29 -15.16 -14.24 14.61
C ALA A 29 -15.40 -14.10 16.13
N SER A 30 -15.63 -12.87 16.61
CA SER A 30 -16.09 -12.62 17.98
C SER A 30 -17.58 -12.29 17.97
N LEU A 31 -18.41 -13.31 18.19
CA LEU A 31 -19.76 -13.13 18.73
C LEU A 31 -19.66 -13.13 20.25
N ALA A 32 -19.68 -11.96 20.88
CA ALA A 32 -20.14 -11.77 22.26
C ALA A 32 -20.30 -10.27 22.56
N SER A 33 -21.55 -9.85 22.78
CA SER A 33 -21.86 -8.56 23.41
C SER A 33 -21.45 -8.61 24.89
N ALA A 34 -20.50 -7.76 25.29
CA ALA A 34 -20.30 -7.14 26.61
C ALA A 34 -18.82 -6.77 26.75
N THR A 35 -18.52 -5.46 26.69
CA THR A 35 -17.23 -4.83 27.05
C THR A 35 -15.99 -5.72 26.83
N ALA A 36 -15.60 -5.93 25.57
CA ALA A 36 -14.34 -6.57 25.25
C ALA A 36 -13.19 -5.59 25.57
N VAL A 37 -12.52 -5.80 26.70
CA VAL A 37 -11.17 -5.26 26.89
C VAL A 37 -10.29 -5.99 25.89
N ASP A 38 -9.77 -5.25 24.91
CA ASP A 38 -8.85 -5.76 23.90
C ASP A 38 -7.50 -6.09 24.56
N LEU A 39 -7.33 -7.36 24.95
CA LEU A 39 -6.11 -7.91 25.57
C LEU A 39 -4.89 -7.92 24.63
N THR A 40 -5.03 -7.42 23.40
CA THR A 40 -3.93 -7.27 22.43
C THR A 40 -3.52 -5.82 22.19
N LYS A 41 -4.22 -4.84 22.79
CA LYS A 41 -3.81 -3.44 22.76
C LYS A 41 -2.48 -3.31 23.50
N ARG A 42 -1.37 -3.20 22.75
CA ARG A 42 -0.11 -2.73 23.34
C ARG A 42 -0.40 -1.38 23.97
N ASP A 43 0.08 -1.15 25.19
CA ASP A 43 0.21 0.20 25.71
C ASP A 43 1.10 0.97 24.73
N THR A 44 0.46 1.81 23.95
CA THR A 44 1.09 2.70 22.99
C THR A 44 0.75 4.13 23.38
N PRO A 45 1.71 5.06 23.27
CA PRO A 45 1.46 6.47 23.60
C PRO A 45 0.57 7.17 22.56
N LEU A 46 0.17 6.51 21.47
CA LEU A 46 -0.77 7.06 20.49
C LEU A 46 -2.15 6.42 20.63
N GLU A 47 -3.11 7.20 21.12
CA GLU A 47 -4.53 6.88 21.03
C GLU A 47 -5.09 7.40 19.71
N VAL A 48 -5.83 6.57 18.98
CA VAL A 48 -6.54 6.97 17.77
C VAL A 48 -8.03 6.72 17.99
N LYS A 49 -8.85 7.75 17.73
CA LYS A 49 -10.29 7.66 17.85
C LYS A 49 -10.96 8.06 16.54
N LEU A 50 -11.89 7.22 16.09
CA LEU A 50 -12.72 7.47 14.92
C LEU A 50 -14.12 7.90 15.35
N THR A 51 -14.66 8.93 14.69
CA THR A 51 -16.04 9.39 14.86
C THR A 51 -16.68 9.59 13.50
N ALA A 52 -17.83 8.95 13.26
CA ALA A 52 -18.61 9.17 12.03
C ALA A 52 -19.06 10.62 11.91
N THR A 53 -18.90 11.22 10.74
CA THR A 53 -19.43 12.53 10.38
C THR A 53 -20.13 12.43 9.02
N GLY A 54 -21.36 12.95 8.90
CA GLY A 54 -22.09 12.88 7.62
C GLY A 54 -22.35 11.46 7.09
N ASN A 55 -22.51 11.33 5.77
CA ASN A 55 -22.85 10.07 5.09
C ASN A 55 -21.68 9.08 5.04
N SER A 56 -20.51 9.57 4.65
CA SER A 56 -19.34 8.75 4.35
C SER A 56 -18.05 9.37 4.90
N LYS A 57 -18.12 10.26 5.90
CA LYS A 57 -16.92 10.87 6.50
C LYS A 57 -16.63 10.32 7.88
N VAL A 58 -15.36 10.36 8.23
CA VAL A 58 -14.86 9.99 9.55
C VAL A 58 -13.86 11.04 10.01
N ASN A 59 -14.09 11.61 11.19
CA ASN A 59 -13.06 12.35 11.91
C ASN A 59 -12.13 11.36 12.62
N VAL A 60 -10.83 11.52 12.40
CA VAL A 60 -9.74 10.80 13.04
C VAL A 60 -9.03 11.75 14.02
N ALA A 61 -9.12 11.44 15.31
CA ALA A 61 -8.39 12.14 16.35
C ALA A 61 -7.20 11.29 16.84
N VAL A 62 -6.00 11.85 16.78
CA VAL A 62 -4.76 11.23 17.28
C VAL A 62 -4.27 11.98 18.50
N THR A 63 -4.23 11.31 19.64
CA THR A 63 -3.79 11.89 20.90
C THR A 63 -2.52 11.23 21.36
N ASN A 64 -1.52 12.04 21.72
CA ASN A 64 -0.36 11.57 22.47
C ASN A 64 -0.73 11.45 23.95
N THR A 65 -0.94 10.22 24.43
CA THR A 65 -1.25 9.90 25.83
C THR A 65 0.01 9.62 26.66
N GLY A 66 1.19 9.63 26.02
CA GLY A 66 2.49 9.47 26.65
C GLY A 66 2.99 10.75 27.33
N ALA A 67 4.20 10.64 27.91
CA ALA A 67 4.86 11.73 28.63
C ALA A 67 5.93 12.47 27.81
N THR A 68 6.21 12.01 26.58
CA THR A 68 7.24 12.57 25.70
C THR A 68 6.63 13.14 24.44
N GLU A 69 7.23 14.19 23.89
CA GLU A 69 6.89 14.69 22.55
C GLU A 69 7.43 13.76 21.47
N TYR A 70 6.68 13.59 20.38
CA TYR A 70 7.10 12.85 19.20
C TYR A 70 7.06 13.74 17.96
N ASN A 71 8.00 13.54 17.03
CA ASN A 71 7.93 14.11 15.70
C ASN A 71 7.46 13.01 14.73
N LEU A 72 6.15 12.97 14.42
CA LEU A 72 5.53 11.86 13.68
C LEU A 72 5.86 11.94 12.20
N PHE A 73 6.36 10.84 11.62
CA PHE A 73 6.56 10.74 10.16
C PHE A 73 5.21 10.46 9.50
N TYR A 74 4.51 11.54 9.12
CA TYR A 74 3.06 11.51 8.89
C TYR A 74 2.66 11.33 7.42
N LYS A 75 3.51 11.71 6.47
CA LYS A 75 3.19 11.59 5.03
C LYS A 75 2.98 10.13 4.63
N GLY A 76 1.98 9.86 3.81
CA GLY A 76 1.56 8.50 3.46
C GLY A 76 0.79 7.78 4.57
N SER A 77 0.41 8.46 5.65
CA SER A 77 -0.45 7.93 6.70
C SER A 77 -1.81 8.63 6.74
N PHE A 78 -2.66 8.24 7.69
CA PHE A 78 -3.96 8.86 7.90
C PHE A 78 -3.91 10.32 8.36
N LEU A 79 -2.74 10.81 8.78
CA LEU A 79 -2.48 12.23 9.08
C LEU A 79 -2.09 13.05 7.84
N ASP A 80 -1.86 12.41 6.68
CA ASP A 80 -1.55 13.10 5.42
C ASP A 80 -2.84 13.63 4.77
N ALA A 81 -3.20 14.88 5.07
CA ALA A 81 -4.40 15.51 4.53
C ALA A 81 -4.27 15.96 3.07
N GLU A 82 -3.05 16.01 2.53
CA GLU A 82 -2.78 16.56 1.20
C GLU A 82 -2.83 15.49 0.11
N THR A 83 -2.50 14.25 0.47
CA THR A 83 -2.41 13.14 -0.49
C THR A 83 -3.52 12.12 -0.24
N PRO A 84 -4.20 11.61 -1.30
CA PRO A 84 -5.27 10.63 -1.17
C PRO A 84 -4.74 9.22 -0.84
N VAL A 85 -4.14 9.04 0.33
CA VAL A 85 -3.43 7.81 0.72
C VAL A 85 -4.31 6.80 1.45
N ASP A 86 -3.83 5.57 1.64
CA ASP A 86 -4.57 4.55 2.38
C ASP A 86 -4.49 4.84 3.89
N LYS A 87 -5.65 5.03 4.51
CA LYS A 87 -5.76 5.54 5.89
C LYS A 87 -6.46 4.55 6.82
N LEU A 88 -7.32 3.69 6.26
CA LEU A 88 -8.36 2.99 7.00
C LEU A 88 -8.61 1.60 6.41
N SER A 89 -9.07 0.68 7.26
CA SER A 89 -9.73 -0.54 6.82
C SER A 89 -11.23 -0.27 6.76
N VAL A 90 -11.79 -0.37 5.56
CA VAL A 90 -13.23 -0.17 5.30
C VAL A 90 -13.81 -1.48 4.79
N SER A 91 -14.77 -2.06 5.50
CA SER A 91 -15.39 -3.34 5.13
C SER A 91 -16.91 -3.23 5.17
N GLY A 92 -17.55 -3.55 4.05
CA GLY A 92 -19.00 -3.76 4.00
C GLY A 92 -19.36 -5.16 4.48
N THR A 93 -20.64 -5.49 4.41
CA THR A 93 -21.19 -6.77 4.88
C THR A 93 -20.61 -7.96 4.10
N ALA A 94 -20.38 -7.79 2.80
CA ALA A 94 -19.93 -8.88 1.91
C ALA A 94 -18.41 -8.95 1.74
N ALA A 95 -17.72 -7.81 1.70
CA ALA A 95 -16.31 -7.74 1.36
C ALA A 95 -15.67 -6.42 1.84
N LYS A 96 -14.32 -6.41 1.85
CA LYS A 96 -13.55 -5.17 2.02
C LYS A 96 -13.81 -4.22 0.84
N ALA A 97 -14.06 -2.94 1.13
CA ALA A 97 -14.16 -1.91 0.10
C ALA A 97 -12.82 -1.74 -0.62
N GLU A 98 -12.86 -1.56 -1.95
CA GLU A 98 -11.65 -1.43 -2.75
C GLU A 98 -11.06 -0.03 -2.57
N PHE A 99 -9.79 0.06 -2.18
CA PHE A 99 -9.08 1.33 -2.10
C PHE A 99 -8.75 1.87 -3.50
N LYS A 100 -9.05 3.15 -3.73
CA LYS A 100 -8.91 3.88 -5.00
C LYS A 100 -7.88 5.02 -4.94
N GLY A 101 -7.25 5.23 -3.79
CA GLY A 101 -6.23 6.27 -3.61
C GLY A 101 -4.82 5.87 -4.04
N ALA A 102 -3.83 6.64 -3.57
CA ALA A 102 -2.41 6.51 -3.88
C ALA A 102 -1.65 5.75 -2.78
N LEU A 103 -0.65 4.98 -3.17
CA LEU A 103 0.33 4.38 -2.26
C LEU A 103 1.66 5.11 -2.44
N LEU A 104 2.19 5.71 -1.37
CA LEU A 104 3.44 6.46 -1.43
C LEU A 104 4.63 5.61 -0.98
N ARG A 105 5.72 5.71 -1.73
CA ARG A 105 7.03 5.20 -1.31
C ARG A 105 7.88 6.35 -0.80
N MET A 106 7.91 6.50 0.52
CA MET A 106 8.68 7.56 1.16
C MET A 106 10.18 7.23 1.28
N LYS A 107 11.02 8.27 1.17
CA LYS A 107 12.41 8.28 1.61
C LYS A 107 12.44 8.17 3.14
N THR A 108 13.52 7.62 3.68
CA THR A 108 13.65 7.33 5.12
C THR A 108 14.96 7.82 5.70
N THR A 109 15.76 8.55 4.93
CA THR A 109 17.03 9.14 5.33
C THR A 109 17.14 10.55 4.79
N ASP A 110 17.95 11.39 5.43
CA ASP A 110 18.12 12.82 5.11
C ASP A 110 16.76 13.50 4.90
N LEU A 111 15.88 13.31 5.88
CA LEU A 111 14.53 13.85 5.87
C LEU A 111 14.57 15.32 6.29
N SER A 112 13.73 16.11 5.65
CA SER A 112 13.47 17.51 6.01
C SER A 112 12.39 17.61 7.09
N GLU A 113 12.34 18.75 7.76
CA GLU A 113 11.40 18.99 8.87
C GLU A 113 9.92 18.85 8.45
N ASP A 114 9.59 19.21 7.20
CA ASP A 114 8.24 19.08 6.63
C ASP A 114 7.79 17.62 6.39
N ALA A 115 8.66 16.64 6.63
CA ALA A 115 8.27 15.24 6.66
C ALA A 115 7.60 14.82 7.98
N PHE A 116 7.60 15.71 8.97
CA PHE A 116 7.18 15.41 10.32
C PHE A 116 6.11 16.35 10.87
N LEU A 117 5.33 15.81 11.80
CA LEU A 117 4.32 16.53 12.55
C LEU A 117 4.56 16.31 14.05
N ALA A 118 4.93 17.38 14.76
CA ALA A 118 5.17 17.31 16.20
C ALA A 118 3.84 17.11 16.97
N ILE A 119 3.88 16.24 17.98
CA ILE A 119 2.76 15.99 18.91
C ILE A 119 3.27 15.95 20.36
N ALA A 120 2.96 17.00 21.12
CA ALA A 120 3.31 17.13 22.52
C ALA A 120 2.46 16.21 23.41
N PRO A 121 2.89 15.89 24.65
CA PRO A 121 2.07 15.16 25.62
C PRO A 121 0.68 15.80 25.80
N GLY A 122 -0.37 14.99 25.69
CA GLY A 122 -1.77 15.42 25.78
C GLY A 122 -2.30 16.16 24.54
N GLN A 123 -1.47 16.46 23.55
CA GLN A 123 -1.92 17.11 22.32
C GLN A 123 -2.74 16.12 21.47
N THR A 124 -3.77 16.65 20.82
CA THR A 124 -4.58 15.93 19.83
C THR A 124 -4.45 16.60 18.47
N ILE A 125 -4.26 15.80 17.42
CA ILE A 125 -4.32 16.20 16.02
C ILE A 125 -5.55 15.56 15.41
N GLU A 126 -6.39 16.35 14.75
CA GLU A 126 -7.59 15.88 14.08
C GLU A 126 -7.45 15.97 12.56
N SER A 127 -8.07 15.02 11.86
CA SER A 127 -8.20 15.03 10.40
C SER A 127 -9.57 14.44 10.01
N GLU A 128 -10.22 15.00 9.00
CA GLU A 128 -11.42 14.41 8.42
C GLU A 128 -11.04 13.61 7.16
N VAL A 129 -11.61 12.42 7.02
CA VAL A 129 -11.46 11.56 5.85
C VAL A 129 -12.83 11.31 5.23
N GLU A 130 -12.99 11.67 3.96
CA GLU A 130 -14.14 11.28 3.15
C GLU A 130 -13.86 9.89 2.56
N ILE A 131 -14.60 8.87 3.02
CA ILE A 131 -14.42 7.48 2.62
C ILE A 131 -14.76 7.31 1.14
N ALA A 132 -15.80 7.96 0.65
CA ALA A 132 -16.24 7.84 -0.75
C ALA A 132 -15.22 8.42 -1.76
N GLU A 133 -14.32 9.30 -1.32
CA GLU A 133 -13.23 9.80 -2.16
C GLU A 133 -12.12 8.74 -2.40
N LEU A 134 -11.99 7.77 -1.49
CA LEU A 134 -10.84 6.87 -1.42
C LEU A 134 -11.18 5.39 -1.50
N TYR A 135 -12.44 5.00 -1.27
CA TYR A 135 -12.88 3.62 -1.27
C TYR A 135 -14.15 3.46 -2.10
N ASP A 136 -14.28 2.32 -2.78
CA ASP A 136 -15.51 1.94 -3.46
C ASP A 136 -16.59 1.57 -2.44
N VAL A 137 -17.45 2.56 -2.15
CA VAL A 137 -18.60 2.46 -1.24
C VAL A 137 -19.90 2.90 -1.94
N GLU A 138 -19.97 2.71 -3.25
CA GLU A 138 -21.11 3.14 -4.09
C GLU A 138 -22.38 2.30 -3.85
N ALA A 139 -22.26 1.15 -3.18
CA ALA A 139 -23.41 0.35 -2.76
C ALA A 139 -23.87 0.77 -1.36
N SER A 140 -25.18 0.99 -1.19
CA SER A 140 -25.75 1.23 0.14
C SER A 140 -25.56 0.00 1.03
N ASP A 141 -24.80 0.15 2.11
CA ASP A 141 -24.44 -0.91 3.05
C ASP A 141 -24.02 -0.28 4.39
N THR A 142 -23.89 -1.12 5.42
CA THR A 142 -23.18 -0.76 6.65
C THR A 142 -21.70 -1.08 6.46
N TYR A 143 -20.84 -0.05 6.48
CA TYR A 143 -19.40 -0.19 6.38
C TYR A 143 -18.75 -0.02 7.75
N THR A 144 -18.06 -1.04 8.23
CA THR A 144 -17.22 -0.95 9.43
C THR A 144 -15.85 -0.37 9.06
N VAL A 145 -15.47 0.68 9.78
CA VAL A 145 -14.23 1.44 9.58
C VAL A 145 -13.33 1.32 10.80
N GLN A 146 -12.04 1.08 10.58
CA GLN A 146 -11.01 1.02 11.62
C GLN A 146 -9.66 1.55 11.10
N ALA A 147 -8.87 2.16 11.97
CA ALA A 147 -7.46 2.48 11.74
C ALA A 147 -6.58 1.60 12.63
N ALA A 148 -5.58 0.93 12.06
CA ALA A 148 -4.58 0.20 12.82
C ALA A 148 -3.27 0.12 12.05
N GLY A 149 -2.14 0.28 12.72
CA GLY A 149 -0.84 0.25 12.07
C GLY A 149 0.33 0.67 12.95
N LEU A 150 1.42 1.03 12.30
CA LEU A 150 2.65 1.53 12.91
C LEU A 150 2.99 2.88 12.29
N LEU A 151 3.24 3.89 13.11
CA LEU A 151 3.82 5.17 12.69
C LEU A 151 5.28 5.21 13.09
N ARG A 152 6.14 5.58 12.15
CA ARG A 152 7.52 5.91 12.49
C ARG A 152 7.59 7.33 13.02
N TYR A 153 8.62 7.62 13.79
CA TYR A 153 8.82 8.94 14.37
C TYR A 153 10.30 9.26 14.48
N ALA A 154 10.59 10.55 14.67
CA ALA A 154 11.86 11.03 15.17
C ALA A 154 11.66 11.59 16.58
N GLU A 155 12.74 11.63 17.36
CA GLU A 155 12.76 12.32 18.65
C GLU A 155 12.42 13.81 18.47
N ALA A 156 11.95 14.45 19.55
CA ALA A 156 11.61 15.87 19.55
C ALA A 156 12.75 16.74 18.96
N GLY A 157 12.41 17.59 18.00
CA GLY A 157 13.37 18.46 17.30
C GLY A 157 14.36 17.75 16.36
N SER A 158 14.20 16.45 16.10
CA SER A 158 15.04 15.68 15.17
C SER A 158 14.29 15.37 13.86
N THR A 159 15.05 15.19 12.78
CA THR A 159 14.58 14.64 11.50
C THR A 159 15.12 13.24 11.21
N VAL A 160 15.83 12.65 12.19
CA VAL A 160 16.34 11.28 12.11
C VAL A 160 15.35 10.34 12.75
N LEU A 161 14.85 9.39 11.96
CA LEU A 161 13.92 8.38 12.43
C LEU A 161 14.58 7.47 13.46
N THR A 162 13.80 7.06 14.45
CA THR A 162 14.21 6.02 15.40
C THR A 162 14.09 4.64 14.75
N ASP A 163 14.71 3.64 15.38
CA ASP A 163 14.55 2.22 14.99
C ASP A 163 13.22 1.63 15.51
N ASP A 164 12.46 2.38 16.32
CA ASP A 164 11.17 1.97 16.88
C ASP A 164 9.99 2.60 16.13
N THR A 165 8.79 2.12 16.43
CA THR A 165 7.54 2.59 15.83
C THR A 165 6.44 2.70 16.88
N LEU A 166 5.60 3.71 16.74
CA LEU A 166 4.40 3.88 17.54
C LEU A 166 3.28 3.06 16.91
N ALA A 167 2.93 1.94 17.54
CA ALA A 167 1.76 1.19 17.16
C ALA A 167 0.49 2.01 17.45
N TYR A 168 -0.57 1.83 16.68
CA TYR A 168 -1.86 2.42 17.01
C TYR A 168 -2.98 1.51 16.56
N SER A 169 -4.12 1.60 17.25
CA SER A 169 -5.37 0.96 16.86
C SER A 169 -6.52 1.82 17.36
N SER A 170 -7.50 2.05 16.50
CA SER A 170 -8.70 2.80 16.84
C SER A 170 -9.85 1.91 17.29
N ASN A 171 -10.88 2.55 17.84
CA ASN A 171 -12.21 1.94 17.87
C ASN A 171 -12.70 1.65 16.43
N THR A 172 -13.67 0.75 16.33
CA THR A 172 -14.47 0.57 15.11
C THR A 172 -15.60 1.58 15.08
N VAL A 173 -15.98 2.01 13.87
CA VAL A 173 -17.15 2.83 13.61
C VAL A 173 -17.93 2.20 12.47
N ASP A 174 -19.23 2.02 12.66
CA ASP A 174 -20.13 1.57 11.59
C ASP A 174 -20.76 2.79 10.92
N LEU A 175 -20.63 2.88 9.60
CA LEU A 175 -21.22 3.90 8.76
C LEU A 175 -22.36 3.28 7.95
N GLU A 176 -23.57 3.79 8.11
CA GLU A 176 -24.68 3.49 7.21
C GLU A 176 -24.57 4.42 5.99
N ILE A 177 -23.88 3.95 4.94
CA ILE A 177 -23.60 4.77 3.75
C ILE A 177 -24.77 4.63 2.78
N ASP A 178 -25.36 5.76 2.38
CA ASP A 178 -26.20 5.84 1.20
C ASP A 178 -25.32 5.84 -0.06
N GLY A 179 -25.40 4.76 -0.84
CA GLY A 179 -24.64 4.57 -2.07
C GLY A 179 -24.95 5.62 -3.14
N GLU A 180 -26.19 6.10 -3.25
CA GLU A 180 -26.53 7.16 -4.21
C GLU A 180 -25.88 8.49 -3.83
N ALA A 181 -25.73 8.76 -2.53
CA ALA A 181 -25.00 9.91 -2.04
C ALA A 181 -23.49 9.74 -2.23
N ALA A 182 -22.94 8.55 -1.98
CA ALA A 182 -21.54 8.23 -2.20
C ALA A 182 -21.14 8.39 -3.68
N GLN A 183 -21.98 7.95 -4.62
CA GLN A 183 -21.74 8.10 -6.07
C GLN A 183 -21.64 9.57 -6.55
N ARG A 184 -22.16 10.53 -5.76
CA ARG A 184 -22.04 11.96 -6.06
C ARG A 184 -20.71 12.55 -5.58
N VAL A 185 -19.97 11.83 -4.75
CA VAL A 185 -18.62 12.20 -4.32
C VAL A 185 -17.64 11.70 -5.37
N ALA A 186 -16.88 12.63 -5.96
CA ALA A 186 -15.85 12.25 -6.92
C ALA A 186 -14.68 11.58 -6.20
N TYR A 187 -14.14 10.49 -6.74
CA TYR A 187 -12.88 9.95 -6.24
C TYR A 187 -11.78 11.03 -6.26
N ALA A 188 -10.94 11.05 -5.21
CA ALA A 188 -9.85 12.03 -5.10
C ALA A 188 -8.81 11.90 -6.23
N ILE A 189 -8.77 10.75 -6.90
CA ILE A 189 -7.88 10.49 -8.03
C ILE A 189 -8.71 10.31 -9.30
N ALA A 190 -8.66 11.33 -10.15
CA ALA A 190 -9.29 11.29 -11.46
C ALA A 190 -8.75 10.14 -12.32
N SER A 191 -9.64 9.45 -13.02
CA SER A 191 -9.25 8.45 -14.01
C SER A 191 -8.34 9.09 -15.07
N PRO A 192 -7.24 8.43 -15.48
CA PRO A 192 -6.46 8.90 -16.61
C PRO A 192 -7.37 8.95 -17.86
N GLU A 193 -7.30 10.05 -18.62
CA GLU A 193 -8.08 10.21 -19.86
C GLU A 193 -7.66 9.21 -20.96
N SER A 194 -6.47 8.60 -20.84
CA SER A 194 -5.94 7.62 -21.79
C SER A 194 -5.77 6.22 -21.17
N LEU A 195 -6.77 5.35 -21.38
CA LEU A 195 -6.68 3.91 -21.09
C LEU A 195 -5.83 3.17 -22.13
N GLU A 196 -4.59 3.61 -22.37
CA GLU A 196 -3.65 2.80 -23.15
C GLU A 196 -3.23 1.59 -22.34
N LYS A 197 -3.87 0.46 -22.65
CA LYS A 197 -3.60 -0.84 -22.02
C LYS A 197 -2.17 -1.29 -22.29
N ARG A 198 -1.52 -1.78 -21.22
CA ARG A 198 -0.39 -2.73 -21.11
C ARG A 198 0.84 -2.09 -20.47
N THR A 199 1.69 -2.89 -19.82
CA THR A 199 2.93 -2.36 -19.22
C THR A 199 3.77 -1.70 -20.27
N VAL A 200 3.89 -0.40 -20.13
CA VAL A 200 4.66 0.45 -21.02
C VAL A 200 5.46 1.35 -20.11
N LEU A 201 6.77 1.35 -20.33
CA LEU A 201 7.58 2.45 -19.84
C LEU A 201 7.25 3.67 -20.68
N SER A 202 6.64 4.69 -20.07
CA SER A 202 6.25 5.91 -20.76
C SER A 202 7.48 6.74 -21.14
N THR A 203 8.09 6.41 -22.28
CA THR A 203 9.37 7.00 -22.70
C THR A 203 9.28 8.49 -23.00
N SER A 204 8.09 9.01 -23.32
CA SER A 204 7.85 10.45 -23.56
C SER A 204 8.00 11.28 -22.29
N THR A 205 7.84 10.67 -21.11
CA THR A 205 8.01 11.35 -19.82
C THR A 205 9.44 11.30 -19.28
N CYS A 206 10.35 10.61 -19.95
CA CYS A 206 11.69 10.34 -19.43
C CYS A 206 12.76 11.12 -20.20
N SER A 207 13.68 11.78 -19.49
CA SER A 207 14.99 12.09 -20.08
C SER A 207 15.78 10.80 -20.37
N SER A 208 16.78 10.88 -21.24
CA SER A 208 17.65 9.74 -21.57
C SER A 208 18.33 9.13 -20.33
N THR A 209 18.76 9.98 -19.40
CA THR A 209 19.38 9.54 -18.14
C THR A 209 18.38 8.83 -17.23
N GLN A 210 17.20 9.40 -17.01
CA GLN A 210 16.14 8.77 -16.21
C GLN A 210 15.72 7.42 -16.80
N LEU A 211 15.59 7.37 -18.13
CA LEU A 211 15.22 6.15 -18.85
C LEU A 211 16.26 5.04 -18.65
N SER A 212 17.55 5.39 -18.72
CA SER A 212 18.66 4.45 -18.46
C SER A 212 18.64 3.95 -17.00
N GLN A 213 18.48 4.87 -16.05
CA GLN A 213 18.44 4.55 -14.61
C GLN A 213 17.24 3.65 -14.26
N LEU A 214 16.05 3.92 -14.81
CA LEU A 214 14.85 3.14 -14.56
C LEU A 214 14.93 1.75 -15.20
N ARG A 215 15.46 1.63 -16.43
CA ARG A 215 15.72 0.31 -17.05
C ARG A 215 16.68 -0.55 -16.24
N SER A 216 17.74 0.07 -15.72
CA SER A 216 18.70 -0.60 -14.83
C SER A 216 18.03 -1.07 -13.52
N ALA A 217 17.18 -0.22 -12.94
CA ALA A 217 16.42 -0.54 -11.74
C ALA A 217 15.41 -1.68 -11.97
N LEU A 218 14.71 -1.70 -13.12
CA LEU A 218 13.78 -2.78 -13.51
C LEU A 218 14.51 -4.13 -13.68
N SER A 219 15.66 -4.13 -14.36
CA SER A 219 16.50 -5.34 -14.48
C SER A 219 16.96 -5.88 -13.12
N SER A 220 17.35 -4.97 -12.22
CA SER A 220 17.73 -5.31 -10.85
C SER A 220 16.53 -5.80 -10.03
N CYS A 221 15.36 -5.16 -10.16
CA CYS A 221 14.11 -5.61 -9.55
C CYS A 221 13.78 -7.05 -9.96
N GLN A 222 13.81 -7.36 -11.26
CA GLN A 222 13.54 -8.72 -11.75
C GLN A 222 14.46 -9.76 -11.08
N SER A 223 15.75 -9.45 -11.00
CA SER A 223 16.75 -10.34 -10.39
C SER A 223 16.49 -10.53 -8.89
N LEU A 224 16.29 -9.43 -8.15
CA LEU A 224 16.03 -9.45 -6.71
C LEU A 224 14.71 -10.15 -6.37
N ALA A 225 13.64 -9.87 -7.11
CA ALA A 225 12.32 -10.46 -6.90
C ALA A 225 12.33 -11.98 -7.15
N ASN A 226 13.02 -12.45 -8.18
CA ASN A 226 13.19 -13.90 -8.42
C ASN A 226 13.98 -14.59 -7.30
N ALA A 227 15.07 -13.96 -6.84
CA ALA A 227 15.86 -14.47 -5.72
C ALA A 227 15.04 -14.53 -4.43
N ALA A 228 14.30 -13.46 -4.11
CA ALA A 228 13.42 -13.38 -2.96
C ALA A 228 12.27 -14.38 -3.03
N ALA A 229 11.67 -14.61 -4.21
CA ALA A 229 10.65 -15.64 -4.41
C ALA A 229 11.18 -17.07 -4.15
N THR A 230 12.42 -17.33 -4.58
CA THR A 230 13.10 -18.59 -4.32
C THR A 230 13.36 -18.75 -2.82
N ALA A 231 13.87 -17.72 -2.15
CA ALA A 231 14.08 -17.71 -0.70
C ALA A 231 12.77 -17.89 0.09
N ALA A 232 11.68 -17.27 -0.37
CA ALA A 232 10.36 -17.46 0.21
C ALA A 232 9.90 -18.92 0.08
N THR A 233 10.17 -19.59 -1.05
CA THR A 233 9.77 -21.00 -1.26
C THR A 233 10.63 -21.98 -0.44
N SER A 234 11.96 -21.86 -0.51
CA SER A 234 12.89 -22.91 -0.02
C SER A 234 14.08 -22.37 0.79
N GLY A 235 14.13 -21.07 1.07
CA GLY A 235 15.18 -20.45 1.88
C GLY A 235 14.96 -20.61 3.39
N SER A 236 15.77 -19.87 4.17
CA SER A 236 15.73 -19.89 5.63
C SER A 236 14.36 -19.48 6.18
N ALA A 237 13.79 -20.34 7.05
CA ALA A 237 12.54 -20.05 7.74
C ALA A 237 12.69 -18.90 8.74
N SER A 238 13.84 -18.77 9.42
CA SER A 238 14.07 -17.67 10.37
C SER A 238 14.18 -16.32 9.67
N LYS A 239 14.87 -16.27 8.52
CA LYS A 239 14.94 -15.04 7.70
C LYS A 239 13.58 -14.70 7.10
N PHE A 240 12.76 -15.69 6.73
CA PHE A 240 11.38 -15.43 6.30
C PHE A 240 10.52 -14.88 7.46
N GLN A 241 10.63 -15.48 8.65
CA GLN A 241 9.93 -15.04 9.86
C GLN A 241 10.34 -13.62 10.29
N GLU A 242 11.59 -13.22 10.07
CA GLU A 242 12.07 -11.87 10.35
C GLU A 242 11.23 -10.80 9.64
N TYR A 243 10.83 -11.02 8.38
CA TYR A 243 10.04 -10.05 7.60
C TYR A 243 8.53 -10.31 7.70
N PHE A 244 8.10 -11.57 7.57
CA PHE A 244 6.68 -11.93 7.46
C PHE A 244 6.07 -12.41 8.78
N LYS A 245 6.86 -12.46 9.86
CA LYS A 245 6.44 -12.79 11.24
C LYS A 245 5.79 -14.17 11.40
N THR A 246 5.93 -15.03 10.40
CA THR A 246 5.40 -16.39 10.36
C THR A 246 6.35 -17.31 9.59
N THR A 247 6.24 -18.61 9.78
CA THR A 247 6.93 -19.64 8.98
C THR A 247 5.95 -20.49 8.15
N SER A 248 4.67 -20.12 8.14
CA SER A 248 3.61 -20.88 7.46
C SER A 248 3.91 -21.12 5.98
N THR A 249 3.81 -22.39 5.56
CA THR A 249 4.01 -22.80 4.16
C THR A 249 3.03 -22.12 3.20
N SER A 250 1.78 -21.87 3.63
CA SER A 250 0.80 -21.19 2.79
C SER A 250 1.19 -19.72 2.56
N VAL A 251 1.62 -19.02 3.61
CA VAL A 251 2.08 -17.62 3.51
C VAL A 251 3.37 -17.53 2.67
N ARG A 252 4.31 -18.45 2.87
CA ARG A 252 5.52 -18.58 2.05
C ARG A 252 5.20 -18.74 0.56
N SER A 253 4.21 -19.58 0.24
CA SER A 253 3.76 -19.80 -1.14
C SER A 253 3.12 -18.56 -1.75
N THR A 254 2.29 -17.84 -0.98
CA THR A 254 1.69 -16.57 -1.41
C THR A 254 2.74 -15.49 -1.68
N VAL A 255 3.71 -15.33 -0.77
CA VAL A 255 4.81 -14.37 -0.94
C VAL A 255 5.64 -14.71 -2.18
N ALA A 256 5.99 -15.99 -2.36
CA ALA A 256 6.73 -16.43 -3.54
C ALA A 256 5.97 -16.17 -4.84
N ALA A 257 4.66 -16.45 -4.87
CA ALA A 257 3.83 -16.17 -6.04
C ALA A 257 3.76 -14.67 -6.35
N ARG A 258 3.60 -13.83 -5.33
CA ARG A 258 3.59 -12.37 -5.49
C ARG A 258 4.89 -11.85 -6.06
N LEU A 259 6.04 -12.28 -5.51
CA LEU A 259 7.36 -11.86 -5.95
C LEU A 259 7.69 -12.36 -7.36
N ARG A 260 7.25 -13.56 -7.76
CA ARG A 260 7.36 -14.00 -9.17
C ARG A 260 6.55 -13.13 -10.12
N ALA A 261 5.35 -12.71 -9.71
CA ALA A 261 4.54 -11.80 -10.52
C ALA A 261 5.20 -10.41 -10.64
N VAL A 262 5.81 -9.89 -9.57
CA VAL A 262 6.63 -8.67 -9.62
C VAL A 262 7.83 -8.85 -10.55
N ALA A 263 8.55 -9.97 -10.46
CA ALA A 263 9.67 -10.25 -11.35
C ALA A 263 9.27 -10.31 -12.83
N SER A 264 8.09 -10.86 -13.13
CA SER A 264 7.54 -10.87 -14.49
C SER A 264 7.22 -9.47 -15.00
N ASP A 265 6.71 -8.59 -14.13
CA ASP A 265 6.36 -7.22 -14.48
C ASP A 265 7.62 -6.37 -14.69
N CYS A 266 8.60 -6.47 -13.78
CA CYS A 266 9.90 -5.82 -13.91
C CYS A 266 10.72 -6.30 -15.13
N GLY A 267 10.47 -7.51 -15.62
CA GLY A 267 11.17 -8.11 -16.76
C GLY A 267 10.75 -7.59 -18.13
N SER A 268 9.75 -6.71 -18.20
CA SER A 268 9.22 -6.20 -19.47
C SER A 268 8.98 -4.69 -19.41
N THR A 269 9.38 -3.99 -20.47
CA THR A 269 9.19 -2.53 -20.60
C THR A 269 8.15 -2.15 -21.68
N ILE A 270 7.59 -3.16 -22.36
CA ILE A 270 6.71 -3.01 -23.53
C ILE A 270 5.42 -3.86 -23.45
N SER A 271 5.27 -4.68 -22.41
CA SER A 271 4.10 -5.54 -22.21
C SER A 271 3.93 -5.96 -20.75
N GLY A 272 2.70 -6.12 -20.25
CA GLY A 272 2.41 -6.44 -18.83
C GLY A 272 1.15 -5.70 -18.31
N ARG A 273 1.03 -5.50 -16.99
CA ARG A 273 -0.17 -4.89 -16.35
C ARG A 273 0.02 -3.49 -15.77
N THR A 274 1.24 -3.01 -15.55
CA THR A 274 1.56 -1.72 -14.90
C THR A 274 2.27 -0.72 -15.82
N THR A 275 1.90 0.55 -15.77
CA THR A 275 2.56 1.59 -16.58
C THR A 275 3.46 2.44 -15.70
N SER A 276 4.74 2.55 -16.08
CA SER A 276 5.75 3.30 -15.33
C SER A 276 6.04 4.65 -15.98
N TYR A 277 6.05 5.70 -15.18
CA TYR A 277 6.27 7.09 -15.59
C TYR A 277 7.49 7.66 -14.88
N CYS A 278 8.31 8.41 -15.62
CA CYS A 278 9.49 9.09 -15.05
C CYS A 278 9.16 10.47 -14.46
N THR A 279 7.96 10.98 -14.72
CA THR A 279 7.46 12.24 -14.19
C THR A 279 6.10 12.03 -13.58
N ASP A 280 5.82 12.87 -12.61
CA ASP A 280 4.54 12.91 -11.93
C ASP A 280 3.58 13.86 -12.63
N VAL A 281 2.50 13.29 -13.18
CA VAL A 281 1.43 14.05 -13.82
C VAL A 281 0.27 14.38 -12.86
N TYR A 282 0.23 13.74 -11.69
CA TYR A 282 -0.83 13.91 -10.69
C TYR A 282 -0.44 14.86 -9.56
N GLY A 283 0.82 15.25 -9.45
CA GLY A 283 1.32 16.19 -8.43
C GLY A 283 1.58 15.58 -7.06
N TYR A 284 1.66 14.24 -6.94
CA TYR A 284 1.89 13.54 -5.66
C TYR A 284 3.38 13.36 -5.30
N CYS A 285 4.31 13.77 -6.16
CA CYS A 285 5.72 13.84 -5.85
C CYS A 285 6.03 15.08 -5.01
N SER A 286 5.75 14.98 -3.71
CA SER A 286 6.13 15.98 -2.72
C SER A 286 7.50 15.68 -2.09
N SER A 287 7.94 16.54 -1.15
CA SER A 287 9.18 16.35 -0.40
C SER A 287 9.25 14.94 0.20
N ASN A 288 10.42 14.29 0.04
CA ASN A 288 10.70 12.95 0.52
C ASN A 288 9.86 11.80 -0.10
N VAL A 289 9.02 12.04 -1.11
CA VAL A 289 8.34 10.96 -1.86
C VAL A 289 9.28 10.45 -2.97
N LEU A 290 9.66 9.17 -2.93
CA LEU A 290 10.51 8.53 -3.95
C LEU A 290 9.69 8.11 -5.17
N ALA A 291 8.52 7.54 -4.93
CA ALA A 291 7.60 7.08 -5.97
C ALA A 291 6.18 7.01 -5.40
N TYR A 292 5.19 6.89 -6.28
CA TYR A 292 3.84 6.53 -5.88
C TYR A 292 3.19 5.60 -6.89
N THR A 293 2.21 4.82 -6.40
CA THR A 293 1.40 3.90 -7.20
C THR A 293 -0.06 4.27 -7.06
N LEU A 294 -0.81 4.21 -8.17
CA LEU A 294 -2.27 4.29 -8.18
C LEU A 294 -2.82 2.91 -8.52
N PRO A 295 -3.18 2.07 -7.52
CA PRO A 295 -3.50 0.67 -7.75
C PRO A 295 -4.68 0.46 -8.69
N ALA A 296 -5.71 1.32 -8.58
CA ALA A 296 -6.91 1.28 -9.44
C ALA A 296 -6.58 1.40 -10.94
N TYR A 297 -5.45 2.05 -11.27
CA TYR A 297 -5.03 2.33 -12.64
C TYR A 297 -3.78 1.55 -13.06
N ASN A 298 -3.20 0.73 -12.17
CA ASN A 298 -1.89 0.10 -12.36
C ASN A 298 -0.81 1.10 -12.79
N TYR A 299 -0.87 2.32 -12.25
CA TYR A 299 0.02 3.42 -12.59
C TYR A 299 1.12 3.53 -11.55
N ILE A 300 2.37 3.72 -11.98
CA ILE A 300 3.52 3.98 -11.11
C ILE A 300 4.26 5.22 -11.61
N ALA A 301 4.50 6.20 -10.76
CA ALA A 301 5.39 7.32 -11.06
C ALA A 301 6.58 7.36 -10.12
N TYR A 302 7.76 7.60 -10.70
CA TYR A 302 8.99 7.80 -9.96
C TYR A 302 9.29 9.29 -9.86
N CYS A 303 9.48 9.78 -8.63
CA CYS A 303 9.72 11.19 -8.35
C CYS A 303 11.17 11.58 -8.65
N GLY A 304 11.46 12.89 -8.76
CA GLY A 304 12.81 13.38 -9.06
C GLY A 304 13.88 12.82 -8.11
N ILE A 305 13.56 12.72 -6.81
CA ILE A 305 14.49 12.21 -5.79
C ILE A 305 14.77 10.72 -5.87
N PHE A 306 13.96 9.92 -6.58
CA PHE A 306 14.31 8.53 -6.89
C PHE A 306 15.55 8.46 -7.80
N TYR A 307 15.68 9.41 -8.74
CA TYR A 307 16.80 9.44 -9.67
C TYR A 307 18.05 10.07 -9.06
N SER A 308 17.88 11.17 -8.31
CA SER A 308 19.00 11.94 -7.75
C SER A 308 19.43 11.50 -6.34
N GLY A 309 18.50 10.98 -5.54
CA GLY A 309 18.70 10.73 -4.10
C GLY A 309 18.93 9.27 -3.72
N LEU A 310 18.80 8.32 -4.65
CA LEU A 310 19.01 6.89 -4.38
C LEU A 310 20.19 6.32 -5.17
N PRO A 311 20.96 5.38 -4.61
CA PRO A 311 21.89 4.57 -5.37
C PRO A 311 21.14 3.59 -6.29
N ALA A 312 21.87 2.98 -7.24
CA ALA A 312 21.29 1.93 -8.09
C ALA A 312 20.90 0.70 -7.26
N LEU A 313 21.84 0.26 -6.43
CA LEU A 313 21.73 -0.82 -5.46
C LEU A 313 22.47 -0.38 -4.19
N SER A 314 21.85 -0.57 -3.03
CA SER A 314 22.44 -0.25 -1.73
C SER A 314 23.43 -1.36 -1.32
N GLY A 315 24.59 -0.95 -0.79
CA GLY A 315 25.52 -1.86 -0.09
C GLY A 315 25.19 -2.06 1.40
N THR A 316 24.23 -1.30 1.92
CA THR A 316 23.84 -1.29 3.32
C THR A 316 22.55 -2.09 3.50
N CYS A 317 22.51 -2.98 4.49
CA CYS A 317 21.28 -3.69 4.85
C CYS A 317 20.16 -2.70 5.17
N HIS A 318 18.97 -2.95 4.62
CA HIS A 318 17.78 -2.09 4.77
C HIS A 318 17.92 -0.67 4.17
N GLY A 319 19.05 -0.34 3.53
CA GLY A 319 19.22 0.91 2.80
C GLY A 319 18.31 0.95 1.56
N GLN A 320 17.74 2.12 1.29
CA GLN A 320 16.89 2.32 0.11
C GLN A 320 17.73 2.47 -1.14
N ASP A 321 17.26 1.90 -2.24
CA ASP A 321 17.85 2.04 -3.56
C ASP A 321 16.77 2.07 -4.64
N ARG A 322 17.18 2.35 -5.88
CA ARG A 322 16.24 2.36 -7.00
C ARG A 322 15.64 0.99 -7.27
N ALA A 323 16.42 -0.09 -7.18
CA ALA A 323 15.94 -1.43 -7.50
C ALA A 323 14.80 -1.91 -6.58
N THR A 324 14.95 -1.70 -5.27
CA THR A 324 13.97 -2.08 -4.26
C THR A 324 12.80 -1.09 -4.18
N THR A 325 13.00 0.16 -4.60
CA THR A 325 11.89 1.11 -4.82
C THR A 325 11.02 0.70 -6.00
N VAL A 326 11.60 0.17 -7.08
CA VAL A 326 10.84 -0.40 -8.21
C VAL A 326 10.14 -1.72 -7.86
N LEU A 327 10.72 -2.52 -6.95
CA LEU A 327 10.19 -3.82 -6.55
C LEU A 327 8.91 -3.72 -5.70
N GLN A 328 8.75 -2.62 -4.96
CA GLN A 328 7.65 -2.43 -4.01
C GLN A 328 6.30 -2.18 -4.67
#